data_AF-A0A345QKU6-F1
#
_entry.id   AF-A0A345QKU6-F1
#
_cell.length_a   1.000
_cell.length_b   1.000
_cell.length_c   1.000
_cell.angle_alpha   90.00
_cell.angle_beta   90.00
_cell.angle_gamma   90.00
#
_symmetry.space_group_name_H-M   'P 1'
#
loop_
_entity.id
_entity.type
_entity.pdbx_description
1 polymer ?
#
loop_
_entity_poly.entity_id
_entity_poly.type
_entity_poly.pdbx_seq_one_letter_code
_entity_poly.pdbx_strand_id
1 'polypeptide(L)'
;MTRISRLFLIPGTLAALSGCGEYPELNDTLTPQLEASSYPDLVPLGPVLAQASAQGTDPVQAQASAEARVAALRARAARLRGSVLSGAERVRLAEGLR
;
A
#
# COMPACT_ATOMS: atom_id res chain seq x y z
N MET A 1 -13.25 19.25 24.13
CA MET A 1 -12.39 18.75 23.02
C MET A 1 -13.07 17.75 22.07
N THR A 2 -14.30 17.30 22.29
CA THR A 2 -15.02 16.37 21.39
C THR A 2 -15.85 17.03 20.29
N ARG A 3 -16.22 18.32 20.44
CA ARG A 3 -17.05 19.04 19.45
C ARG A 3 -16.28 19.47 18.19
N ILE A 4 -15.00 19.80 18.34
CA ILE A 4 -14.11 20.18 17.22
C ILE A 4 -13.81 18.96 16.33
N SER A 5 -13.70 17.77 16.92
CA SER A 5 -13.48 16.51 16.20
C SER A 5 -14.68 16.10 15.33
N ARG A 6 -15.91 16.38 15.77
CA ARG A 6 -17.12 16.14 14.95
C ARG A 6 -17.27 17.15 13.81
N LEU A 7 -16.82 18.39 14.02
CA LEU A 7 -16.91 19.45 13.01
C LEU A 7 -16.02 19.18 11.78
N PHE A 8 -14.89 18.51 11.98
CA PHE A 8 -13.97 18.11 10.90
C PHE A 8 -14.31 16.76 10.23
N LEU A 9 -15.10 15.91 10.89
CA LEU A 9 -15.46 14.58 10.37
C LEU A 9 -16.38 14.67 9.14
N ILE A 10 -17.34 15.59 9.17
CA ILE A 10 -18.36 15.77 8.11
C ILE A 10 -17.75 16.27 6.78
N PRO A 11 -16.92 17.32 6.73
CA PRO A 11 -16.30 17.75 5.48
C PRO A 11 -15.31 16.72 4.93
N GLY A 12 -14.63 15.96 5.80
CA GLY A 12 -13.72 14.88 5.39
C GLY A 12 -14.44 13.74 4.68
N THR A 13 -15.63 13.34 5.16
CA THR A 13 -16.44 12.31 4.49
C THR A 13 -17.01 12.77 3.16
N LEU A 14 -17.43 14.05 3.02
CA LEU A 14 -17.91 14.58 1.74
C LEU A 14 -16.80 14.63 0.69
N ALA A 15 -15.57 14.98 1.09
CA ALA A 15 -14.41 14.99 0.19
C ALA A 15 -14.02 13.57 -0.29
N ALA A 16 -14.31 12.53 0.50
CA ALA A 16 -14.06 11.14 0.08
C ALA A 16 -15.07 10.61 -0.95
N LEU A 17 -16.27 11.23 -1.05
CA LEU A 17 -17.29 10.82 -2.03
C LEU A 17 -17.07 11.43 -3.43
N SER A 18 -16.17 12.41 -3.60
CA SER A 18 -15.91 13.04 -4.92
C SER A 18 -15.17 12.12 -5.91
N GLY A 19 -14.73 10.94 -5.48
CA GLY A 19 -14.20 9.90 -6.37
C GLY A 19 -15.28 9.12 -7.13
N CYS A 20 -16.55 9.20 -6.72
CA CYS A 20 -17.69 8.63 -7.44
C CYS A 20 -18.28 9.67 -8.41
N GLY A 21 -17.48 10.13 -9.36
CA GLY A 21 -17.92 10.99 -10.46
C GLY A 21 -18.19 10.17 -11.73
N GLU A 22 -19.04 10.70 -12.60
CA GLU A 22 -19.23 10.19 -13.96
C GLU A 22 -17.87 10.17 -14.68
N TYR A 23 -17.52 9.03 -15.28
CA TYR A 23 -16.26 8.91 -16.02
C TYR A 23 -16.34 9.82 -17.25
N PRO A 24 -15.51 10.87 -17.36
CA PRO A 24 -15.68 11.86 -18.42
C PRO A 24 -15.28 11.29 -19.79
N GLU A 25 -16.13 11.55 -20.79
CA GLU A 25 -15.95 11.50 -22.25
C GLU A 25 -15.24 10.31 -22.92
N LEU A 26 -14.78 9.28 -22.21
CA LEU A 26 -14.12 8.14 -22.87
C LEU A 26 -15.02 7.43 -23.87
N ASN A 27 -16.34 7.48 -23.67
CA ASN A 27 -17.31 6.88 -24.59
C ASN A 27 -17.37 7.59 -25.95
N ASP A 28 -16.94 8.84 -26.04
CA ASP A 28 -16.95 9.63 -27.29
C ASP A 28 -15.54 9.83 -27.88
N THR A 29 -14.52 9.13 -27.35
CA THR A 29 -13.13 9.25 -27.82
C THR A 29 -12.82 8.48 -29.11
N LEU A 30 -13.73 7.59 -29.55
CA LEU A 30 -13.55 6.85 -30.79
C LEU A 30 -14.02 7.70 -31.97
N THR A 31 -13.10 8.05 -32.86
CA THR A 31 -13.48 8.68 -34.13
C THR A 31 -14.23 7.67 -35.00
N PRO A 32 -15.15 8.11 -35.89
CA PRO A 32 -15.86 7.21 -36.81
C PRO A 32 -14.92 6.34 -37.65
N GLN A 33 -13.73 6.87 -37.96
CA GLN A 33 -12.68 6.14 -38.65
C GLN A 33 -12.08 5.00 -37.83
N LEU A 34 -11.92 5.18 -36.51
CA LEU A 34 -11.46 4.12 -35.60
C LEU A 34 -12.55 3.07 -35.38
N GLU A 35 -13.82 3.46 -35.27
CA GLU A 35 -14.93 2.50 -35.14
C GLU A 35 -15.07 1.59 -36.37
N ALA A 36 -14.82 2.14 -37.57
CA ALA A 36 -14.84 1.39 -38.82
C ALA A 36 -13.53 0.62 -39.10
N SER A 37 -12.51 0.77 -38.25
CA SER A 37 -11.22 0.11 -38.45
C SER A 37 -11.27 -1.36 -38.06
N SER A 38 -10.50 -2.19 -38.76
CA SER A 38 -10.35 -3.58 -38.37
C SER A 38 -9.68 -3.68 -37.00
N TYR A 39 -10.19 -4.56 -36.14
CA TYR A 39 -9.50 -4.90 -34.90
C TYR A 39 -8.10 -5.46 -35.20
N PRO A 40 -7.10 -5.14 -34.36
CA PRO A 40 -5.77 -5.69 -34.51
C PRO A 40 -5.77 -7.20 -34.27
N ASP A 41 -4.82 -7.88 -34.91
CA ASP A 41 -4.62 -9.31 -34.71
C ASP A 41 -4.25 -9.60 -33.25
N LEU A 42 -4.94 -10.58 -32.66
CA LEU A 42 -4.64 -11.04 -31.31
C LEU A 42 -3.36 -11.87 -31.32
N VAL A 43 -2.33 -11.38 -30.65
CA VAL A 43 -1.08 -12.13 -30.46
C VAL A 43 -1.30 -13.18 -29.34
N PRO A 44 -0.89 -14.44 -29.55
CA PRO A 44 -0.98 -15.46 -28.51
C PRO A 44 -0.23 -15.05 -27.24
N LEU A 45 -0.88 -15.21 -26.08
CA LEU A 45 -0.27 -14.88 -24.77
C LEU A 45 0.77 -15.92 -24.30
N GLY A 46 0.75 -17.13 -24.86
CA GLY A 46 1.63 -18.23 -24.45
C GLY A 46 3.12 -17.88 -24.40
N PRO A 47 3.71 -17.29 -25.47
CA PRO A 47 5.11 -16.86 -25.48
C PRO A 47 5.44 -15.82 -24.39
N VAL A 48 4.53 -14.87 -24.14
CA VAL A 48 4.71 -13.84 -23.09
C VAL A 48 4.72 -14.47 -21.70
N LEU A 49 3.81 -15.41 -21.45
CA LEU A 49 3.76 -16.15 -20.19
C LEU A 49 4.97 -17.04 -19.98
N ALA A 50 5.45 -17.71 -21.04
CA ALA A 50 6.66 -18.51 -20.99
C ALA A 50 7.88 -17.65 -20.65
N GLN A 51 8.02 -16.47 -21.27
CA GLN A 51 9.09 -15.53 -20.95
C GLN A 51 9.01 -15.02 -19.50
N ALA A 52 7.82 -14.67 -19.02
CA ALA A 52 7.60 -14.24 -17.64
C ALA A 52 7.99 -15.34 -16.62
N SER A 53 7.68 -16.61 -16.93
CA SER A 53 8.08 -17.74 -16.07
C SER A 53 9.59 -17.97 -16.05
N ALA A 54 10.28 -17.78 -17.18
CA ALA A 54 11.74 -17.94 -17.27
C ALA A 54 12.53 -16.82 -16.59
N GLN A 55 11.94 -15.63 -16.48
CA GLN A 55 12.56 -14.44 -15.86
C GLN A 55 12.07 -14.17 -14.43
N GLY A 56 11.20 -15.03 -13.91
CA GLY A 56 10.65 -14.90 -12.56
C GLY A 56 11.72 -15.03 -11.47
N THR A 57 11.45 -14.44 -10.31
CA THR A 57 12.29 -14.67 -9.12
C THR A 57 12.16 -16.13 -8.69
N ASP A 58 13.29 -16.80 -8.42
CA ASP A 58 13.29 -18.14 -7.86
C ASP A 58 12.45 -18.16 -6.57
N PRO A 59 11.34 -18.92 -6.52
CA PRO A 59 10.42 -18.91 -5.39
C PRO A 59 11.07 -19.39 -4.10
N VAL A 60 12.06 -20.29 -4.17
CA VAL A 60 12.78 -20.81 -3.00
C VAL A 60 13.65 -19.70 -2.41
N GLN A 61 14.39 -18.98 -3.25
CA GLN A 61 15.18 -17.83 -2.82
C GLN A 61 14.30 -16.68 -2.29
N ALA A 62 13.20 -16.38 -2.97
CA ALA A 62 12.26 -15.34 -2.54
C ALA A 62 11.73 -15.65 -1.13
N GLN A 63 11.30 -16.89 -0.88
CA GLN A 63 10.83 -17.34 0.41
C GLN A 63 11.91 -17.26 1.49
N ALA A 64 13.11 -17.76 1.21
CA ALA A 64 14.23 -17.70 2.16
C ALA A 64 14.58 -16.24 2.53
N SER A 65 14.57 -15.32 1.55
CA SER A 65 14.81 -13.89 1.79
C SER A 65 13.74 -13.25 2.68
N ALA A 66 12.47 -13.64 2.50
CA ALA A 66 11.36 -13.14 3.31
C ALA A 66 11.46 -13.64 4.76
N GLU A 67 11.74 -14.93 4.95
CA GLU A 67 11.93 -15.53 6.28
C GLU A 67 13.08 -14.91 7.05
N ALA A 68 14.22 -14.69 6.38
CA ALA A 68 15.37 -14.01 6.98
C ALA A 68 15.02 -12.59 7.46
N ARG A 69 14.28 -11.82 6.65
CA ARG A 69 13.80 -10.48 7.02
C ARG A 69 12.85 -10.53 8.21
N VAL A 70 11.92 -11.48 8.23
CA VAL A 70 11.00 -11.67 9.36
C VAL A 70 11.77 -11.98 10.65
N ALA A 71 12.76 -12.88 10.59
CA ALA A 71 13.60 -13.21 11.73
C ALA A 71 14.36 -11.99 12.27
N ALA A 72 14.98 -11.20 11.38
CA ALA A 72 15.68 -9.97 11.74
C ALA A 72 14.75 -8.93 12.40
N LEU A 73 13.53 -8.76 11.88
CA LEU A 73 12.53 -7.87 12.45
C LEU A 73 12.08 -8.33 13.84
N ARG A 74 11.84 -9.63 14.04
CA ARG A 74 11.50 -10.20 15.35
C ARG A 74 12.62 -10.00 16.36
N ALA A 75 13.87 -10.23 15.97
CA ALA A 75 15.03 -9.97 16.82
C ALA A 75 15.14 -8.49 17.22
N ARG A 76 14.92 -7.57 16.27
CA ARG A 76 14.89 -6.12 16.56
C ARG A 76 13.77 -5.76 17.53
N ALA A 77 12.56 -6.29 17.32
CA ALA A 77 11.44 -6.05 18.22
C ALA A 77 11.72 -6.58 19.64
N ALA A 78 12.33 -7.75 19.77
CA ALA A 78 12.73 -8.30 21.07
C ALA A 78 13.68 -7.36 21.83
N ARG A 79 14.68 -6.78 21.14
CA ARG A 79 15.57 -5.77 21.73
C ARG A 79 14.83 -4.51 22.18
N LEU A 80 13.84 -4.06 21.41
CA LEU A 80 13.07 -2.85 21.70
C LEU A 80 12.03 -3.01 22.81
N ARG A 81 11.60 -4.24 23.12
CA ARG A 81 10.60 -4.51 24.16
C ARG A 81 11.13 -4.34 25.59
N GLY A 82 12.45 -4.21 25.77
CA GLY A 82 13.05 -3.93 27.08
C GLY A 82 12.69 -2.54 27.61
N SER A 83 12.78 -2.34 28.93
CA SER A 83 12.58 -1.03 29.52
C SER A 83 13.76 -0.12 29.16
N VAL A 84 13.51 0.92 28.34
CA VAL A 84 14.56 1.86 27.88
C VAL A 84 15.06 2.75 29.01
N LEU A 85 14.22 2.99 30.02
CA LEU A 85 14.58 3.76 31.21
C LEU A 85 14.98 2.83 32.35
N SER A 86 15.97 3.22 33.13
CA SER A 86 16.23 2.68 34.46
C SER A 86 15.10 3.07 35.42
N GLY A 87 15.04 2.40 36.59
CA GLY A 87 14.09 2.75 37.64
C GLY A 87 14.22 4.20 38.09
N ALA A 88 15.45 4.68 38.27
CA ALA A 88 15.73 6.05 38.69
C ALA A 88 15.31 7.09 37.64
N GLU A 89 15.52 6.81 36.35
CA GLU A 89 15.08 7.69 35.26
C GLU A 89 13.56 7.79 35.17
N ARG A 90 12.83 6.70 35.42
CA ARG A 90 11.36 6.72 35.50
C ARG A 90 10.85 7.60 36.64
N VAL A 91 11.49 7.51 37.82
CA VAL A 91 11.12 8.32 38.99
C VAL A 91 11.36 9.80 38.70
N ARG A 92 12.54 10.16 38.17
CA ARG A 92 12.85 11.55 37.80
C ARG A 92 11.87 12.12 36.77
N LEU A 93 11.48 11.34 35.77
CA LEU A 93 10.52 11.77 34.76
C LEU A 93 9.12 11.99 35.36
N ALA A 94 8.67 11.08 36.25
CA ALA A 94 7.37 11.20 36.92
C ALA A 94 7.29 12.39 37.88
N GLU A 95 8.41 12.78 38.49
CA GLU A 95 8.50 13.98 39.33
C GLU A 95 8.42 15.26 38.49
N GLY A 96 9.06 15.31 37.31
CA GLY A 96 9.00 16.49 36.42
C GLY A 96 7.69 16.67 35.66
N LEU A 97 6.80 15.67 35.66
CA LEU A 97 5.47 15.71 35.05
C LEU A 97 4.35 16.11 36.02
N ARG A 98 4.67 16.27 37.32
CA ARG A 98 3.75 16.79 38.34
C ARG A 98 3.84 18.31 38.39
#